data_AF-A0A957XWF5-F1
#
_entry.id   AF-A0A957XWF5-F1
#
_cell.length_a   1.000
_cell.length_b   1.000
_cell.length_c   1.000
_cell.angle_alpha   90.00
_cell.angle_beta   90.00
_cell.angle_gamma   90.00
#
_symmetry.space_group_name_H-M   'P 1'
#
loop_
_entity.id
_entity.type
_entity.pdbx_description
1 polymer ?
#
loop_
_entity_poly.entity_id
_entity_poly.type
_entity_poly.pdbx_seq_one_letter_code
_entity_poly.pdbx_strand_id
1 'polypeptide(L)'
;MITTPFWIDQLEQPAGQALTAPLPERVDVAIVGSGYTGLVAALTLARAGVQVAVLEQQTIGWGASSRNGGMVSPGLKLSARKLFAKFD
;
A
#
# COMPACT_ATOMS: atom_id res chain seq x y z
N MET A 1 23.15 1.43 -8.94
CA MET A 1 22.34 1.51 -7.70
C MET A 1 21.26 0.45 -7.82
N ILE A 2 21.11 -0.47 -6.86
CA ILE A 2 20.08 -1.53 -6.92
C ILE A 2 18.72 -0.89 -6.63
N THR A 3 17.81 -0.92 -7.59
CA THR A 3 16.47 -0.33 -7.48
C THR A 3 15.36 -1.37 -7.29
N THR A 4 15.68 -2.65 -7.47
CA THR A 4 14.76 -3.78 -7.33
C THR A 4 15.04 -4.53 -6.03
N PRO A 5 14.06 -4.69 -5.12
CA PRO A 5 14.25 -5.50 -3.92
C PRO A 5 14.43 -6.99 -4.26
N PHE A 6 15.27 -7.67 -3.48
CA PHE A 6 15.57 -9.10 -3.67
C PHE A 6 14.31 -9.99 -3.73
N TRP A 7 13.32 -9.71 -2.87
CA TRP A 7 12.07 -10.49 -2.83
C TRP A 7 11.11 -10.22 -4.00
N ILE A 8 11.35 -9.16 -4.77
CA ILE A 8 10.60 -8.87 -6.00
C ILE A 8 11.30 -9.46 -7.22
N ASP A 9 12.63 -9.54 -7.19
CA ASP A 9 13.47 -10.04 -8.29
C ASP A 9 13.16 -11.51 -8.66
N GLN A 10 12.68 -12.29 -7.69
CA GLN A 10 12.39 -13.73 -7.86
C GLN A 10 10.93 -14.04 -8.18
N LEU A 11 10.06 -13.03 -8.26
CA LEU A 11 8.64 -13.22 -8.50
C LEU A 11 8.27 -12.77 -9.91
N GLU A 12 7.45 -13.57 -10.60
CA GLU A 12 6.67 -13.04 -11.72
C GLU A 12 5.76 -11.95 -11.17
N GLN A 13 6.12 -10.71 -11.44
CA GLN A 13 5.25 -9.57 -11.19
C GLN A 13 3.99 -9.80 -12.04
N PRO A 14 2.77 -9.74 -11.45
CA PRO A 14 1.56 -9.71 -12.27
C PRO A 14 1.76 -8.60 -13.29
N ALA A 15 1.82 -8.99 -14.58
CA ALA A 15 2.38 -8.19 -15.66
C ALA A 15 1.94 -6.76 -15.47
N GLY A 16 2.89 -5.89 -15.08
CA GLY A 16 2.63 -4.57 -14.53
C GLY A 16 1.63 -3.87 -15.42
N GLN A 17 0.36 -3.97 -15.05
CA GLN A 17 -0.71 -3.63 -15.98
C GLN A 17 -0.69 -2.12 -15.92
N ALA A 18 -0.03 -1.53 -16.91
CA ALA A 18 -0.04 -0.10 -17.09
C ALA A 18 -1.52 0.31 -16.97
N LEU A 19 -1.79 1.25 -16.07
CA LEU A 19 -3.13 1.79 -15.91
C LEU A 19 -3.41 2.59 -17.19
N THR A 20 -3.81 1.88 -18.24
CA THR A 20 -4.08 2.43 -19.58
C THR A 20 -5.54 2.81 -19.74
N ALA A 21 -6.36 2.58 -18.71
CA ALA A 21 -7.72 3.06 -18.69
C ALA A 21 -7.70 4.59 -18.83
N PRO A 22 -8.54 5.17 -19.71
CA PRO A 22 -8.68 6.61 -19.79
C PRO A 22 -9.12 7.16 -18.43
N LEU A 23 -8.65 8.36 -18.09
CA LEU A 23 -9.10 9.02 -16.87
C LEU A 23 -10.62 9.23 -16.95
N PRO A 24 -11.36 8.90 -15.89
CA PRO A 24 -12.78 9.21 -15.84
C PRO A 24 -12.97 10.73 -15.82
N GLU A 25 -14.00 11.20 -16.52
CA GLU A 25 -14.36 12.63 -16.53
C GLU A 25 -14.77 13.12 -15.13
N ARG A 26 -15.41 12.24 -14.35
CA ARG A 26 -15.87 12.53 -12.98
C ARG A 26 -15.82 11.25 -12.11
N VAL A 27 -15.49 11.45 -10.84
CA VAL A 27 -15.66 10.48 -9.75
C VAL A 27 -16.07 11.24 -8.48
N ASP A 28 -16.63 10.53 -7.50
CA ASP A 28 -16.92 11.12 -6.20
C ASP A 28 -15.64 11.37 -5.40
N VAL A 29 -14.67 10.45 -5.50
CA VAL A 29 -13.37 10.54 -4.83
C VAL A 29 -12.24 10.12 -5.74
N ALA A 30 -11.22 10.97 -5.87
CA ALA A 30 -9.94 10.63 -6.48
C ALA A 30 -8.88 10.36 -5.41
N ILE A 31 -8.19 9.23 -5.51
CA ILE A 31 -7.11 8.82 -4.61
C ILE A 31 -5.81 8.86 -5.39
N VAL A 32 -4.81 9.58 -4.88
CA VAL A 32 -3.48 9.67 -5.48
C VAL A 32 -2.54 8.71 -4.75
N GLY A 33 -2.04 7.71 -5.48
CA GLY A 33 -1.12 6.69 -5.00
C GLY A 33 -1.79 5.34 -4.75
N SER A 34 -1.20 4.29 -5.32
CA SER A 34 -1.71 2.90 -5.24
C SER A 34 -1.02 2.04 -4.17
N GLY A 35 -0.53 2.66 -3.09
CA GLY A 35 0.00 1.95 -1.93
C GLY A 35 -1.11 1.35 -1.05
N TYR A 36 -0.72 0.71 0.06
CA TYR A 36 -1.68 0.08 1.00
C TYR A 36 -2.75 1.06 1.48
N THR A 37 -2.35 2.27 1.90
CA THR A 37 -3.28 3.29 2.37
C THR A 37 -4.29 3.67 1.29
N GLY A 38 -3.82 3.92 0.07
CA GLY A 38 -4.68 4.33 -1.05
C GLY A 38 -5.65 3.22 -1.46
N LEU A 39 -5.16 1.98 -1.62
CA LEU A 39 -5.99 0.84 -2.01
C LEU A 39 -6.98 0.43 -0.91
N VAL A 40 -6.59 0.48 0.37
CA VAL A 40 -7.52 0.22 1.48
C VAL A 40 -8.60 1.30 1.57
N ALA A 41 -8.24 2.58 1.38
CA ALA A 41 -9.20 3.66 1.31
C ALA A 41 -10.18 3.47 0.14
N ALA A 42 -9.65 3.16 -1.05
CA ALA A 42 -10.46 2.90 -2.25
C ALA A 42 -11.44 1.74 -2.04
N LEU A 43 -10.95 0.61 -1.51
CA LEU A 43 -11.77 -0.56 -1.21
C LEU A 43 -12.87 -0.24 -0.20
N THR A 44 -12.54 0.53 0.84
CA THR A 44 -13.49 0.92 1.88
C THR A 44 -14.61 1.79 1.30
N LEU A 45 -14.26 2.79 0.50
CA LEU A 45 -15.21 3.69 -0.16
C LEU A 45 -16.05 2.97 -1.22
N ALA A 46 -15.43 2.14 -2.06
CA ALA A 46 -16.12 1.36 -3.08
C ALA A 46 -17.14 0.39 -2.45
N ARG A 47 -16.82 -0.24 -1.31
CA ARG A 47 -17.77 -1.07 -0.54
C ARG A 47 -18.93 -0.27 0.04
N ALA A 48 -18.76 1.03 0.25
CA ALA A 48 -19.84 1.94 0.63
C ALA A 48 -20.62 2.50 -0.58
N GLY A 49 -20.35 2.03 -1.80
CA GLY A 49 -21.04 2.45 -3.02
C GLY A 49 -20.51 3.76 -3.63
N VAL A 50 -19.38 4.28 -3.14
CA VAL A 50 -18.77 5.52 -3.66
C VAL A 50 -18.03 5.24 -4.96
N GLN A 51 -18.18 6.09 -5.97
CA GLN A 51 -17.40 5.99 -7.20
C GLN A 51 -15.99 6.55 -6.98
N VAL A 52 -14.98 5.69 -7.03
CA VAL A 52 -13.59 6.05 -6.72
C VAL A 52 -12.67 5.78 -7.91
N ALA A 53 -11.75 6.70 -8.17
CA ALA A 53 -10.59 6.44 -9.04
C ALA A 53 -9.30 6.47 -8.22
N VAL A 54 -8.42 5.48 -8.44
CA VAL A 54 -7.05 5.45 -7.91
C VAL A 54 -6.09 5.79 -9.03
N LEU A 55 -5.26 6.80 -8.82
CA LEU A 55 -4.30 7.31 -9.79
C LEU A 55 -2.89 6.96 -9.34
N GLU A 56 -2.09 6.37 -10.21
CA GLU A 56 -0.70 5.98 -9.95
C GLU A 56 0.19 6.36 -11.13
N GLN A 57 1.36 6.92 -10.85
CA GLN A 57 2.28 7.38 -11.88
C GLN A 57 3.12 6.23 -12.47
N GLN A 58 3.22 5.10 -11.75
CA GLN A 58 3.96 3.90 -12.15
C GLN A 58 3.00 2.72 -12.33
N THR A 59 3.35 1.55 -11.77
CA THR A 59 2.49 0.38 -11.67
C THR A 59 1.81 0.34 -10.31
N ILE A 60 0.69 -0.39 -10.21
CA ILE A 60 -0.01 -0.60 -8.94
C ILE A 60 0.98 -1.07 -7.86
N GLY A 61 0.99 -0.40 -6.72
CA GLY A 61 1.81 -0.76 -5.58
C GLY A 61 3.31 -0.49 -5.74
N TRP A 62 3.76 0.26 -6.76
CA TRP A 62 5.20 0.46 -7.06
C TRP A 62 6.05 0.97 -5.90
N GLY A 63 5.47 1.77 -4.99
CA GLY A 63 6.18 2.43 -3.90
C GLY A 63 6.50 1.54 -2.70
N ALA A 64 6.68 2.17 -1.53
CA ALA A 64 7.09 1.52 -0.28
C ALA A 64 6.19 0.36 0.16
N SER A 65 4.91 0.35 -0.22
CA SER A 65 3.97 -0.71 0.15
C SER A 65 4.30 -2.08 -0.45
N SER A 66 4.96 -2.18 -1.61
CA SER A 66 5.45 -3.48 -2.12
C SER A 66 6.94 -3.72 -1.82
N ARG A 67 7.69 -2.66 -1.53
CA ARG A 67 9.14 -2.67 -1.31
C ARG A 67 9.55 -2.56 0.15
N ASN A 68 8.66 -2.89 1.09
CA ASN A 68 8.99 -2.97 2.51
C ASN A 68 9.48 -4.38 2.90
N GLY A 69 10.09 -4.52 4.07
CA GLY A 69 10.58 -5.79 4.59
C GLY A 69 9.52 -6.75 5.13
N GLY A 70 8.23 -6.53 4.85
CA GLY A 70 7.13 -7.44 5.21
C GLY A 70 6.81 -7.54 6.70
N MET A 71 7.36 -6.67 7.53
CA MET A 71 7.17 -6.73 8.98
C MET A 71 5.76 -6.26 9.36
N VAL A 72 5.00 -7.16 9.99
CA VAL A 72 3.69 -6.85 10.60
C VAL A 72 3.82 -7.07 12.10
N SER A 73 3.64 -6.00 12.89
CA SER A 73 3.73 -6.05 14.35
C SER A 73 2.53 -5.34 14.99
N PRO A 74 1.91 -5.89 16.05
CA PRO A 74 0.81 -5.24 16.77
C PRO A 74 1.25 -4.00 17.56
N GLY A 75 2.55 -3.72 17.62
CA GLY A 75 3.09 -2.54 18.27
C GLY A 75 4.62 -2.45 18.19
N LEU A 76 5.17 -1.39 18.76
CA LEU A 76 6.60 -1.29 19.00
C LEU A 76 6.98 -2.03 20.28
N LYS A 77 8.29 -2.25 20.46
CA LYS A 77 8.88 -2.69 21.73
C LYS A 77 8.27 -1.91 22.92
N LEU A 78 7.87 -2.64 23.97
CA LEU A 78 7.38 -2.04 25.21
C LEU A 78 8.43 -1.08 25.77
N SER A 79 8.00 0.01 26.38
CA SER A 79 8.93 0.89 27.09
C SER A 79 9.54 0.15 28.28
N ALA A 80 10.78 0.52 28.65
CA ALA A 80 11.44 -0.05 29.84
C ALA A 80 10.51 0.01 31.07
N ARG A 81 9.81 1.14 31.26
CA ARG A 81 8.81 1.31 32.32
C ARG A 81 7.70 0.25 32.30
N LYS A 82 7.16 -0.08 31.12
CA LYS A 82 6.11 -1.11 30.99
C LYS A 82 6.63 -2.53 31.23
N LEU A 83 7.90 -2.78 30.96
CA LEU A 83 8.54 -4.07 31.22
C LEU A 83 8.77 -4.28 32.71
N PHE A 84 9.38 -3.31 33.40
CA PHE A 84 9.61 -3.38 34.84
C PHE A 84 8.28 -3.56 35.60
N ALA A 85 7.25 -2.76 35.29
CA ALA A 85 5.94 -2.89 35.95
C ALA A 85 5.20 -4.22 35.73
N LYS A 86 5.64 -5.05 34.76
CA LYS A 86 4.99 -6.34 34.44
C LYS A 86 5.73 -7.55 35.01
N PHE A 87 7.03 -7.42 35.23
CA PHE A 87 7.92 -8.55 35.52
C PHE A 87 8.79 -8.36 36.77
N ASP A 88 8.77 -7.18 37.40
CA ASP A 88 9.14 -7.02 38.82
C ASP A 88 7.91 -7.29 39.71
#